data_AF-A0A6A6E2Y6-F1
#
_entry.id   AF-A0A6A6E2Y6-F1
#
_cell.length_a   1.000
_cell.length_b   1.000
_cell.length_c   1.000
_cell.angle_alpha   90.00
_cell.angle_beta   90.00
_cell.angle_gamma   90.00
#
_symmetry.space_group_name_H-M   'P 1'
#
loop_
_entity.id
_entity.type
_entity.pdbx_description
1 polymer ?
#
loop_
_entity_poly.entity_id
_entity_poly.type
_entity_poly.pdbx_seq_one_letter_code
_entity_poly.pdbx_strand_id
1 'polypeptide(L)'
;MSLSRASTIGTSIGGRGSGALLASEKVTKHIQGFVPNTQWMTEVRSWVSIGLVTLQYELVKYAMGPTSPLPEGVTVKTPRTLEGRNLCKSTKVPNPGGYQSFSVLGLVTVIVVGGLIFIVSIIVQPLAHYVFRNCSMGNDFRRRQWILDGKLQLQRIAYEHAGIGFWANKEGYVPITTDKAKSFHFDRILEDSTRADVGGESGVRDLLMLPQSETPVEPRGIS
;
A
#
# COMPACT_ATOMS: atom_id res chain seq x y z
N MET A 1 -28.36 9.66 -32.13
CA MET A 1 -28.45 8.31 -31.56
C MET A 1 -29.25 8.45 -30.27
N SER A 2 -30.44 7.86 -30.23
CA SER A 2 -31.35 8.00 -29.08
C SER A 2 -30.72 7.30 -27.87
N LEU A 3 -30.73 7.93 -26.71
CA LEU A 3 -30.45 7.32 -25.40
C LEU A 3 -31.58 6.35 -24.99
N SER A 4 -32.16 5.62 -25.94
CA SER A 4 -33.32 4.74 -25.72
C SER A 4 -32.95 3.36 -25.21
N ARG A 5 -31.67 3.06 -25.02
CA ARG A 5 -31.22 1.85 -24.32
C ARG A 5 -30.60 2.27 -22.99
N ALA A 6 -31.44 2.43 -21.98
CA ALA A 6 -30.97 2.41 -20.60
C ALA A 6 -30.35 1.02 -20.36
N SER A 7 -29.04 0.98 -20.17
CA SER A 7 -28.37 -0.27 -19.76
C SER A 7 -28.78 -0.57 -18.33
N THR A 8 -29.60 -1.59 -18.15
CA THR A 8 -29.94 -2.09 -16.82
C THR A 8 -29.03 -3.27 -16.47
N ILE A 9 -28.93 -3.57 -15.18
CA ILE A 9 -28.24 -4.75 -14.67
C ILE A 9 -28.73 -6.01 -15.40
N GLY A 10 -30.05 -6.13 -15.60
CA GLY A 10 -30.66 -7.24 -16.34
C GLY A 10 -30.16 -7.35 -17.79
N THR A 11 -30.02 -6.24 -18.52
CA THR A 11 -29.48 -6.27 -19.90
C THR A 11 -28.01 -6.64 -19.97
N SER A 12 -27.23 -6.31 -18.93
CA SER A 12 -25.79 -6.62 -18.86
C SER A 12 -25.54 -8.11 -18.58
N ILE A 13 -26.49 -8.77 -17.91
CA ILE A 13 -26.39 -10.17 -17.49
C ILE A 13 -27.13 -11.11 -18.43
N GLY A 14 -28.30 -10.71 -18.94
CA GLY A 14 -29.16 -11.55 -19.76
C GLY A 14 -28.49 -12.10 -21.02
N GLY A 15 -27.52 -11.37 -21.58
CA GLY A 15 -26.73 -11.84 -22.72
C GLY A 15 -25.65 -12.88 -22.40
N ARG A 16 -25.33 -13.11 -21.11
CA ARG A 16 -24.23 -14.00 -20.67
C ARG A 16 -24.68 -15.42 -20.34
N GLY A 17 -25.98 -15.69 -20.20
CA GLY A 17 -26.50 -17.02 -19.90
C GLY A 17 -25.86 -17.64 -18.64
N SER A 18 -25.40 -18.89 -18.73
CA SER A 18 -24.72 -19.59 -17.62
C SER A 18 -23.40 -18.93 -17.20
N GLY A 19 -22.73 -18.20 -18.10
CA GLY A 19 -21.51 -17.43 -17.80
C GLY A 19 -21.76 -16.20 -16.92
N ALA A 20 -23.02 -15.89 -16.60
CA ALA A 20 -23.35 -14.92 -15.56
C ALA A 20 -23.05 -15.45 -14.14
N LEU A 21 -23.07 -16.77 -13.96
CA LEU A 21 -22.90 -17.42 -12.67
C LEU A 21 -21.44 -17.80 -12.48
N LEU A 22 -20.82 -17.34 -11.40
CA LEU A 22 -19.45 -17.72 -11.05
C LEU A 22 -19.35 -19.21 -10.70
N ALA A 23 -20.45 -19.84 -10.29
CA ALA A 23 -20.51 -21.29 -10.09
C ALA A 23 -20.20 -22.08 -11.37
N SER A 24 -20.46 -21.53 -12.57
CA SER A 24 -20.19 -22.20 -13.85
C SER A 24 -18.69 -22.46 -14.09
N GLU A 25 -17.82 -21.62 -13.55
CA GLU A 25 -16.36 -21.78 -13.62
C GLU A 25 -15.87 -22.97 -12.78
N LYS A 26 -16.63 -23.35 -11.74
CA LYS A 26 -16.32 -24.49 -10.86
C LYS A 26 -16.76 -25.84 -11.42
N VAL A 27 -17.33 -25.86 -12.64
CA VAL A 27 -17.75 -27.08 -13.31
C VAL A 27 -16.65 -27.56 -14.25
N THR A 28 -16.11 -28.75 -13.99
CA THR A 28 -15.12 -29.40 -14.87
C THR A 28 -15.66 -30.74 -15.33
N LYS A 29 -15.66 -31.02 -16.64
CA LYS A 29 -16.18 -32.28 -17.22
C LYS A 29 -17.58 -32.64 -16.70
N HIS A 30 -18.47 -31.65 -16.56
CA HIS A 30 -19.85 -31.80 -16.05
C HIS A 30 -19.97 -32.18 -14.56
N ILE A 31 -18.87 -32.14 -13.81
CA ILE A 31 -18.86 -32.34 -12.36
C ILE A 31 -18.75 -30.97 -11.70
N GLN A 32 -19.72 -30.65 -10.85
CA GLN A 32 -19.71 -29.42 -10.05
C GLN A 32 -18.96 -29.68 -8.74
N GLY A 33 -17.92 -28.88 -8.48
CA GLY A 33 -17.23 -28.90 -7.19
C GLY A 33 -18.10 -28.38 -6.03
N PHE A 34 -17.56 -28.38 -4.82
CA PHE A 34 -18.24 -27.82 -3.66
C PHE A 34 -18.60 -26.33 -3.87
N VAL A 35 -19.86 -25.97 -3.65
CA VAL A 35 -20.35 -24.60 -3.71
C VAL A 35 -20.83 -24.16 -2.33
N PRO A 36 -20.21 -23.12 -1.74
CA PRO A 36 -20.65 -22.58 -0.45
C PRO A 36 -22.06 -22.00 -0.52
N ASN A 37 -22.81 -22.06 0.58
CA ASN A 37 -24.14 -21.45 0.68
C ASN A 37 -24.15 -19.91 0.50
N THR A 38 -22.99 -19.25 0.61
CA THR A 38 -22.80 -17.81 0.38
C THR A 38 -22.45 -17.45 -1.07
N GLN A 39 -22.39 -18.44 -1.97
CA GLN A 39 -22.04 -18.23 -3.38
C GLN A 39 -23.00 -17.24 -4.08
N TRP A 40 -24.31 -17.34 -3.84
CA TRP A 40 -25.31 -16.45 -4.45
C TRP A 40 -25.04 -14.97 -4.11
N MET A 41 -24.55 -14.68 -2.90
CA MET A 41 -24.25 -13.30 -2.48
C MET A 41 -23.06 -12.76 -3.27
N THR A 42 -22.08 -13.61 -3.55
CA THR A 42 -20.90 -13.26 -4.35
C THR A 42 -21.30 -13.01 -5.82
N GLU A 43 -22.22 -13.82 -6.34
CA GLU A 43 -22.74 -13.65 -7.70
C GLU A 43 -23.53 -12.35 -7.86
N VAL A 44 -24.43 -12.04 -6.92
CA VAL A 44 -25.18 -10.76 -6.93
C VAL A 44 -24.24 -9.56 -6.82
N ARG A 45 -23.18 -9.63 -5.99
CA ARG A 45 -22.16 -8.56 -5.92
C ARG A 45 -21.44 -8.38 -7.26
N SER A 46 -21.10 -9.47 -7.94
CA SER A 46 -20.48 -9.44 -9.26
C SER A 46 -21.40 -8.78 -10.30
N TRP A 47 -22.67 -9.17 -10.32
CA TRP A 47 -23.70 -8.60 -11.20
C TRP A 47 -23.87 -7.09 -11.04
N VAL A 48 -23.94 -6.61 -9.80
CA VAL A 48 -24.01 -5.17 -9.51
C VAL A 48 -22.74 -4.47 -9.97
N SER A 49 -21.57 -5.06 -9.70
CA SER A 49 -20.28 -4.48 -10.11
C SER A 49 -20.18 -4.36 -11.64
N ILE A 50 -20.54 -5.41 -12.38
CA ILE A 50 -20.59 -5.41 -13.84
C ILE A 50 -21.61 -4.38 -14.35
N GLY A 51 -22.78 -4.29 -13.72
CA GLY A 51 -23.80 -3.30 -14.06
C GLY A 51 -23.29 -1.87 -13.90
N LEU A 52 -22.60 -1.56 -12.80
CA LEU A 52 -22.01 -0.25 -12.53
C LEU A 52 -20.90 0.10 -13.54
N VAL A 53 -20.01 -0.84 -13.84
CA VAL A 53 -18.97 -0.65 -14.86
C VAL A 53 -19.60 -0.40 -16.23
N THR A 54 -20.64 -1.14 -16.59
CA THR A 54 -21.36 -0.96 -17.86
C THR A 54 -22.03 0.41 -17.93
N LEU A 55 -22.63 0.88 -16.83
CA LEU A 55 -23.21 2.22 -16.76
C LEU A 55 -22.14 3.31 -16.94
N GLN A 56 -21.01 3.20 -16.24
CA GLN A 56 -19.89 4.14 -16.38
C GLN A 56 -19.34 4.14 -17.81
N TYR A 57 -19.18 2.96 -18.40
CA TYR A 57 -18.70 2.79 -19.75
C TYR A 57 -19.63 3.41 -20.80
N GLU A 58 -20.94 3.18 -20.71
CA GLU A 58 -21.90 3.74 -21.66
C GLU A 58 -22.00 5.28 -21.54
N LEU A 59 -21.86 5.85 -20.34
CA LEU A 59 -21.77 7.30 -20.16
C LEU A 59 -20.54 7.89 -20.86
N VAL A 60 -19.37 7.26 -20.66
CA VAL A 60 -18.12 7.69 -21.32
C VAL A 60 -18.24 7.52 -22.83
N LYS A 61 -18.72 6.38 -23.32
CA LYS A 61 -18.90 6.10 -24.74
C LYS A 61 -19.86 7.07 -25.42
N TYR A 62 -20.96 7.44 -24.75
CA TYR A 62 -21.86 8.48 -25.24
C TYR A 62 -21.13 9.82 -25.41
N ALA A 63 -20.29 10.17 -24.45
CA ALA A 63 -19.52 11.39 -24.45
C ALA A 63 -18.35 11.38 -25.47
N MET A 64 -17.72 10.23 -25.71
CA MET A 64 -16.66 10.05 -26.73
C MET A 64 -17.19 10.21 -28.15
N GLY A 65 -18.46 9.85 -28.38
CA GLY A 65 -19.01 9.74 -29.72
C GLY A 65 -18.50 8.50 -30.48
N PRO A 66 -18.89 8.33 -31.75
CA PRO A 66 -18.51 7.17 -32.55
C PRO A 66 -17.02 7.16 -32.90
N THR A 67 -16.43 5.97 -32.89
CA THR A 67 -15.04 5.75 -33.33
C THR A 67 -14.95 5.97 -34.84
N SER A 68 -13.92 6.71 -35.29
CA SER A 68 -13.61 6.91 -36.70
C SER A 68 -12.82 5.72 -37.26
N PRO A 69 -13.07 5.24 -38.49
CA PRO A 69 -14.07 5.73 -39.44
C PRO A 69 -15.50 5.31 -39.06
N LEU A 70 -16.45 6.21 -39.33
CA LEU A 70 -17.87 5.94 -39.13
C LEU A 70 -18.31 4.79 -40.05
N PRO A 71 -19.08 3.80 -39.57
CA PRO A 71 -19.70 2.80 -40.42
C PRO A 71 -20.62 3.46 -41.45
N GLU A 72 -20.70 2.88 -42.65
CA GLU A 72 -21.59 3.38 -43.71
C GLU A 72 -23.04 3.52 -43.21
N GLY A 73 -23.67 4.66 -43.51
CA GLY A 73 -25.04 4.97 -43.09
C GLY A 73 -25.19 5.58 -41.69
N VAL A 74 -24.12 5.70 -40.90
CA VAL A 74 -24.19 6.34 -39.57
C VAL A 74 -23.91 7.84 -39.66
N THR A 75 -24.96 8.65 -39.51
CA THR A 75 -24.82 10.12 -39.41
C THR A 75 -24.83 10.60 -37.96
N VAL A 76 -23.81 11.38 -37.59
CA VAL A 76 -23.75 12.04 -36.29
C VAL A 76 -24.72 13.22 -36.29
N LYS A 77 -25.79 13.12 -35.50
CA LYS A 77 -26.73 14.22 -35.30
C LYS A 77 -26.13 15.24 -34.34
N THR A 78 -25.80 16.42 -34.85
CA THR A 78 -25.39 17.56 -34.03
C THR A 78 -26.57 18.09 -33.21
N PRO A 79 -26.38 18.44 -31.93
CA PRO A 79 -27.46 18.94 -31.08
C PRO A 79 -28.04 20.26 -31.61
N ARG A 80 -29.36 20.30 -31.84
CA ARG A 80 -30.06 21.50 -32.31
C ARG A 80 -30.38 22.48 -31.17
N THR A 81 -30.61 21.96 -29.96
CA THR A 81 -30.96 22.73 -28.76
C THR A 81 -29.74 23.42 -28.13
N LEU A 82 -29.97 24.56 -27.46
CA LEU A 82 -28.93 25.31 -26.75
C LEU A 82 -28.30 24.45 -25.64
N GLU A 83 -29.14 23.77 -24.84
CA GLU A 83 -28.69 22.89 -23.76
C GLU A 83 -27.79 21.76 -24.26
N GLY A 84 -28.15 21.13 -25.38
CA GLY A 84 -27.33 20.07 -25.98
C GLY A 84 -25.97 20.56 -26.45
N ARG A 85 -25.87 21.81 -26.92
CA ARG A 85 -24.58 22.43 -27.30
C ARG A 85 -23.75 22.78 -26.09
N ASN A 86 -24.36 23.29 -25.02
CA ASN A 86 -23.67 23.60 -23.77
C ASN A 86 -23.11 22.33 -23.12
N LEU A 87 -23.90 21.26 -23.09
CA LEU A 87 -23.46 19.94 -22.62
C LEU A 87 -22.33 19.36 -23.49
N CYS A 88 -22.43 19.48 -24.81
CA CYS A 88 -21.38 19.03 -25.74
C CYS A 88 -20.05 19.79 -25.50
N LYS A 89 -20.12 21.10 -25.22
CA LYS A 89 -18.93 21.93 -24.92
C LYS A 89 -18.36 21.67 -23.53
N SER A 90 -19.19 21.34 -22.55
CA SER A 90 -18.75 21.11 -21.17
C SER A 90 -18.22 19.70 -20.93
N THR A 91 -18.66 18.74 -21.73
CA THR A 91 -18.23 17.34 -21.63
C THR A 91 -16.82 17.17 -22.21
N LYS A 92 -15.82 17.00 -21.35
CA LYS A 92 -14.45 16.68 -21.76
C LYS A 92 -14.23 15.18 -21.57
N VAL A 93 -13.82 14.50 -22.64
CA VAL A 93 -13.47 13.08 -22.60
C VAL A 93 -12.06 12.91 -23.15
N PRO A 94 -11.23 12.02 -22.57
CA PRO A 94 -9.91 11.71 -23.12
C PRO A 94 -10.03 11.30 -24.59
N ASN A 95 -9.21 11.93 -25.43
CA ASN A 95 -9.10 11.60 -26.84
C ASN A 95 -8.48 10.19 -26.97
N PRO A 96 -9.16 9.20 -27.60
CA PRO A 96 -8.59 7.88 -27.83
C PRO A 96 -7.44 7.88 -28.83
N GLY A 97 -7.22 8.98 -29.58
CA GLY A 97 -6.18 9.15 -30.59
C GLY A 97 -4.75 9.42 -30.06
N GLY A 98 -4.41 8.93 -28.86
CA GLY A 98 -3.00 8.85 -28.42
C GLY A 98 -2.39 10.07 -27.72
N TYR A 99 -3.15 11.15 -27.49
CA TYR A 99 -2.65 12.32 -26.75
C TYR A 99 -3.34 12.41 -25.38
N GLN A 100 -2.70 11.83 -24.36
CA GLN A 100 -3.04 12.10 -22.97
C GLN A 100 -2.43 13.47 -22.60
N SER A 101 -3.27 14.49 -22.48
CA SER A 101 -2.84 15.79 -21.95
C SER A 101 -2.59 15.63 -20.45
N PHE A 102 -1.39 15.19 -20.07
CA PHE A 102 -0.92 15.31 -18.69
C PHE A 102 -0.84 16.79 -18.33
N SER A 103 -1.41 17.18 -17.18
CA SER A 103 -1.31 18.54 -16.70
C SER A 103 0.15 18.84 -16.32
N VAL A 104 0.91 19.38 -17.28
CA VAL A 104 2.31 19.80 -17.10
C VAL A 104 2.42 20.76 -15.93
N LEU A 105 1.40 21.61 -15.72
CA LEU A 105 1.31 22.51 -14.58
C LEU A 105 1.32 21.76 -13.23
N GLY A 106 0.57 20.67 -13.11
CA GLY A 106 0.55 19.85 -11.90
C GLY A 106 1.89 19.18 -11.64
N LEU A 107 2.52 18.62 -12.68
CA LEU A 107 3.84 17.99 -12.58
C LEU A 107 4.92 19.01 -12.16
N VAL A 108 4.95 20.17 -12.82
CA VAL A 108 5.87 21.26 -12.49
C VAL A 108 5.65 21.73 -11.05
N THR A 109 4.39 21.86 -10.62
CA THR A 109 4.07 22.28 -9.24
C THR A 109 4.64 21.31 -8.21
N VAL A 110 4.45 20.00 -8.39
CA VAL A 110 4.96 18.99 -7.44
C VAL A 110 6.49 18.99 -7.42
N ILE A 111 7.14 19.07 -8.59
CA ILE A 111 8.61 19.10 -8.67
C ILE A 111 9.17 20.36 -8.02
N VAL A 112 8.59 21.53 -8.29
CA VAL A 112 9.07 22.80 -7.74
C VAL A 112 8.85 22.85 -6.23
N VAL A 113 7.64 22.54 -5.75
CA VAL A 113 7.34 22.58 -4.31
C VAL A 113 8.14 21.53 -3.55
N GLY A 114 8.19 20.29 -4.07
CA GLY A 114 8.99 19.22 -3.47
C GLY A 114 10.48 19.54 -3.49
N GLY A 115 10.99 20.10 -4.59
CA GLY A 115 12.37 20.55 -4.73
C GLY A 115 12.73 21.66 -3.76
N LEU A 116 11.86 22.66 -3.57
CA LEU A 116 12.07 23.73 -2.60
C LEU A 116 12.16 23.19 -1.17
N ILE A 117 11.26 22.27 -0.78
CA ILE A 117 11.29 21.64 0.55
C ILE A 117 12.60 20.85 0.74
N PHE A 118 13.02 20.10 -0.28
CA PHE A 118 14.27 19.34 -0.24
C PHE A 118 15.51 20.24 -0.13
N ILE A 119 15.55 21.32 -0.90
CA ILE A 119 16.63 22.32 -0.85
C ILE A 119 16.70 22.96 0.53
N VAL A 120 15.57 23.36 1.12
CA VAL A 120 15.52 23.91 2.48
C VAL A 120 16.07 22.89 3.48
N SER A 121 15.67 21.62 3.37
CA SER A 121 16.15 20.55 4.26
C SER A 121 17.68 20.40 4.21
N ILE A 122 18.29 20.52 3.02
CA ILE A 122 19.74 20.44 2.86
C ILE A 122 20.43 21.69 3.39
N ILE A 123 19.89 22.89 3.15
CA ILE A 123 20.53 24.17 3.52
C ILE A 123 20.47 24.42 5.03
N VAL A 124 19.45 23.93 5.74
CA VAL A 124 19.32 24.12 7.18
C VAL A 124 20.54 23.59 7.95
N GLN A 125 21.13 22.48 7.54
CA GLN A 125 22.29 21.88 8.20
C GLN A 125 23.57 22.75 8.13
N PRO A 126 24.07 23.16 6.95
CA PRO A 126 25.23 24.04 6.84
C PRO A 126 24.95 25.45 7.34
N LEU A 127 23.72 25.97 7.15
CA LEU A 127 23.35 27.29 7.66
C LEU A 127 23.36 27.32 9.19
N ALA A 128 22.80 26.30 9.84
CA ALA A 128 22.89 26.14 11.29
C ALA A 128 24.37 26.10 11.73
N HIS A 129 25.21 25.30 11.07
CA HIS A 129 26.62 25.22 11.41
C HIS A 129 27.35 26.56 11.25
N TYR A 130 27.08 27.30 10.16
CA TYR A 130 27.67 28.62 9.91
C TYR A 130 27.22 29.66 10.94
N VAL A 131 25.91 29.72 11.23
CA VAL A 131 25.33 30.65 12.20
C VAL A 131 25.85 30.35 13.61
N PHE A 132 25.90 29.08 14.04
CA PHE A 132 26.41 28.71 15.36
C PHE A 132 27.93 28.90 15.50
N ARG A 133 28.69 28.89 14.39
CA ARG A 133 30.15 29.15 14.43
C ARG A 133 30.46 30.65 14.44
N ASN A 134 29.70 31.46 13.71
CA ASN A 134 29.99 32.89 13.54
C ASN A 134 29.29 33.76 14.59
N CYS A 135 28.08 33.40 15.00
CA CYS A 135 27.44 33.97 16.17
C CYS A 135 27.77 33.08 17.36
N SER A 136 28.73 33.50 18.19
CA SER A 136 29.05 32.92 19.50
C SER A 136 27.87 33.09 20.48
N MET A 137 26.72 32.54 20.10
CA MET A 137 25.51 32.51 20.90
C MET A 137 25.70 31.32 21.85
N GLY A 138 25.81 31.59 23.16
CA GLY A 138 26.15 30.63 24.24
C GLY A 138 25.14 29.50 24.48
N ASN A 139 24.62 28.91 23.41
CA ASN A 139 23.61 27.87 23.36
C ASN A 139 24.23 26.49 23.10
N ASP A 140 25.38 26.21 23.72
CA ASP A 140 26.10 24.94 23.55
C ASP A 140 25.23 23.71 23.86
N PHE A 141 24.30 23.86 24.81
CA PHE A 141 23.33 22.83 25.16
C PHE A 141 22.41 22.47 23.97
N ARG A 142 21.80 23.47 23.32
CA ARG A 142 20.91 23.26 22.16
C ARG A 142 21.65 22.67 20.97
N ARG A 143 22.91 23.09 20.78
CA ARG A 143 23.79 22.55 19.74
C ARG A 143 24.10 21.07 19.99
N ARG A 144 24.44 20.70 21.22
CA ARG A 144 24.70 19.30 21.61
C ARG A 144 23.47 18.44 21.46
N GLN A 145 22.30 18.91 21.88
CA GLN A 145 21.04 18.20 21.69
C GLN A 145 20.76 17.93 20.21
N TRP A 146 20.89 18.96 19.36
CA TRP A 146 20.70 18.81 17.91
C TRP A 146 21.66 17.79 17.28
N ILE A 147 22.90 17.71 17.76
CA ILE A 147 23.89 16.73 17.28
C ILE A 147 23.53 15.31 17.74
N LEU A 148 23.06 15.15 18.99
CA LEU A 148 22.63 13.85 19.54
C LEU A 148 21.38 13.31 18.84
N ASP A 149 20.49 14.20 18.38
CA ASP A 149 19.31 13.83 17.58
C ASP A 149 19.68 13.38 16.15
N GLY A 150 20.96 13.46 15.76
CA GLY A 150 21.45 12.96 14.47
C GLY A 150 21.37 11.44 14.37
N LYS A 151 20.95 10.93 13.20
CA LYS A 151 20.78 9.47 12.96
C LYS A 151 22.01 8.64 13.32
N LEU A 152 23.22 9.13 13.01
CA LEU A 152 24.47 8.42 13.29
C LEU A 152 24.82 8.42 14.79
N GLN A 153 24.46 9.48 15.52
CA GLN A 153 24.65 9.52 16.97
C GLN A 153 23.64 8.62 17.69
N LEU A 154 22.41 8.53 17.20
CA LEU A 154 21.42 7.58 17.72
C LEU A 154 21.87 6.12 17.52
N GLN A 155 22.40 5.79 16.33
CA GLN A 155 23.00 4.48 16.07
C GLN A 155 24.17 4.20 17.01
N ARG A 156 25.04 5.19 17.24
CA ARG A 156 26.14 5.06 18.20
C ARG A 156 25.64 4.73 19.60
N ILE A 157 24.65 5.45 20.11
CA ILE A 157 24.12 5.22 21.46
C ILE A 157 23.56 3.80 21.59
N ALA A 158 22.88 3.29 20.56
CA ALA A 158 22.40 1.91 20.52
C ALA A 158 23.56 0.89 20.57
N TYR A 159 24.64 1.13 19.81
CA TYR A 159 25.82 0.26 19.85
C TYR A 159 26.61 0.38 21.16
N GLU A 160 26.69 1.57 21.76
CA GLU A 160 27.27 1.76 23.10
C GLU A 160 26.48 0.99 24.15
N HIS A 161 25.15 1.01 24.10
CA HIS A 161 24.30 0.22 25.00
C HIS A 161 24.43 -1.29 24.78
N ALA A 162 24.71 -1.73 23.56
CA ALA A 162 25.02 -3.12 23.24
C ALA A 162 26.46 -3.53 23.62
N GLY A 163 27.28 -2.60 24.16
CA GLY A 163 28.67 -2.85 24.53
C GLY A 163 29.63 -2.96 23.34
N ILE A 164 29.27 -2.41 22.17
CA ILE A 164 30.00 -2.57 20.91
C ILE A 164 30.76 -1.28 20.55
N GLY A 165 32.08 -1.39 20.47
CA GLY A 165 32.99 -0.37 19.93
C GLY A 165 33.44 0.69 20.95
N PHE A 166 34.68 1.18 20.77
CA PHE A 166 35.19 2.36 21.48
C PHE A 166 35.01 3.59 20.59
N TRP A 167 34.28 4.59 21.08
CA TRP A 167 33.83 5.74 20.28
C TRP A 167 34.55 7.04 20.70
N ALA A 168 35.15 7.72 19.73
CA ALA A 168 35.68 9.09 19.82
C ALA A 168 34.76 10.10 19.11
N ASN A 169 35.00 11.39 19.39
CA ASN A 169 34.27 12.52 18.81
C ASN A 169 32.76 12.49 19.10
N LYS A 170 32.43 12.40 20.39
CA LYS A 170 31.04 12.33 20.88
C LYS A 170 30.22 13.61 20.63
N GLU A 171 30.89 14.71 20.29
CA GLU A 171 30.30 16.03 20.06
C GLU A 171 30.26 16.42 18.56
N GLY A 172 30.71 15.54 17.66
CA GLY A 172 30.66 15.73 16.22
C GLY A 172 29.39 15.14 15.58
N TYR A 173 29.07 15.53 14.35
CA TYR A 173 27.93 14.94 13.61
C TYR A 173 28.16 13.47 13.21
N VAL A 174 29.43 13.09 13.00
CA VAL A 174 29.85 11.76 12.60
C VAL A 174 30.73 11.20 13.73
N PRO A 175 30.26 10.20 14.48
CA PRO A 175 31.08 9.55 15.49
C PRO A 175 32.16 8.70 14.79
N ILE A 176 33.38 8.74 15.32
CA ILE A 176 34.51 7.94 14.81
C ILE A 176 34.86 6.88 15.84
N THR A 177 35.13 5.66 15.40
CA THR A 177 35.65 4.61 16.29
C THR A 177 37.15 4.81 16.48
N THR A 178 37.63 4.78 17.73
CA THR A 178 39.04 5.07 18.08
C THR A 178 40.02 3.98 17.67
N ASP A 179 39.54 2.78 17.33
CA ASP A 179 40.40 1.66 16.97
C ASP A 179 40.06 1.16 15.57
N LYS A 180 41.08 0.68 14.85
CA LYS A 180 40.95 -0.08 13.59
C LYS A 180 40.38 -1.47 13.90
N ALA A 181 39.27 -1.51 14.62
CA ALA A 181 38.62 -2.74 15.03
C ALA A 181 38.03 -3.40 13.79
N LYS A 182 38.80 -4.37 13.30
CA LYS A 182 38.42 -5.61 12.61
C LYS A 182 36.95 -5.67 12.22
N SER A 183 36.73 -5.74 10.90
CA SER A 183 35.50 -6.19 10.24
C SER A 183 34.44 -6.74 11.19
N PHE A 184 33.32 -6.02 11.29
CA PHE A 184 32.10 -6.45 11.96
C PHE A 184 31.85 -7.95 11.73
N HIS A 185 32.01 -8.76 12.77
CA HIS A 185 31.62 -10.17 12.74
C HIS A 185 30.21 -10.26 13.30
N PHE A 186 29.22 -10.32 12.41
CA PHE A 186 27.79 -10.36 12.73
C PHE A 186 27.37 -11.61 13.54
N ASP A 187 28.21 -12.65 13.59
CA ASP A 187 27.82 -13.95 14.17
C ASP A 187 27.52 -13.92 15.68
N ARG A 188 28.03 -12.95 16.44
CA ARG A 188 27.77 -12.91 17.90
C ARG A 188 26.32 -12.55 18.25
N ILE A 189 25.61 -11.82 17.37
CA ILE A 189 24.20 -11.47 17.58
C ILE A 189 23.29 -12.69 17.34
N LEU A 190 23.67 -13.57 16.41
CA LEU A 190 22.94 -14.82 16.17
C LEU A 190 23.15 -15.85 17.28
N GLU A 191 24.34 -15.90 17.87
CA GLU A 191 24.66 -16.80 18.99
C GLU A 191 23.92 -16.45 20.29
N ASP A 192 23.70 -15.15 20.55
CA ASP A 192 22.90 -14.70 21.70
C ASP A 192 21.39 -14.91 21.47
N SER A 193 20.91 -14.73 20.23
CA SER A 193 19.52 -15.08 19.88
C SER A 193 19.25 -16.59 19.96
N THR A 194 20.21 -17.45 19.59
CA THR A 194 20.07 -18.90 19.75
C THR A 194 20.16 -19.34 21.20
N ARG A 195 20.96 -18.67 22.05
CA ARG A 195 20.96 -18.91 23.50
C ARG A 195 19.67 -18.46 24.18
N ALA A 196 19.08 -17.36 23.73
CA ALA A 196 17.78 -16.90 24.24
C ALA A 196 16.65 -17.89 23.91
N ASP A 197 16.70 -18.55 22.74
CA ASP A 197 15.73 -19.58 22.37
C ASP A 197 15.96 -20.89 23.15
N VAL A 198 17.22 -21.28 23.37
CA VAL A 198 17.59 -22.47 24.17
C VAL A 198 17.26 -22.29 25.67
N GLY A 199 17.27 -21.05 26.19
CA GLY A 199 16.83 -20.73 27.55
C GLY A 199 15.30 -20.71 27.74
N GLY A 200 14.53 -20.64 26.65
CA GLY A 200 13.07 -20.63 26.66
C GLY A 200 12.41 -22.00 26.77
N GLU A 201 13.09 -23.09 26.39
CA GLU A 201 12.51 -24.43 26.41
C GLU A 201 12.56 -25.14 27.77
N SER A 202 13.36 -24.67 28.73
CA SER A 202 13.39 -25.24 30.08
C SER A 202 12.33 -24.68 31.03
N GLY A 203 11.72 -23.52 30.71
CA GLY A 203 10.67 -22.89 31.52
C GLY A 203 9.23 -23.25 31.10
N VAL A 204 9.06 -23.88 29.94
CA VAL A 204 7.72 -24.21 29.38
C VAL A 204 7.32 -25.67 29.64
N ARG A 205 8.28 -26.54 30.02
CA ARG A 205 8.01 -27.95 30.33
C ARG A 205 7.48 -28.18 31.76
N ASP A 206 7.69 -27.24 32.68
CA ASP A 206 7.13 -27.29 34.05
C ASP A 206 5.73 -26.66 34.16
N LEU A 207 5.23 -26.00 33.11
CA LEU A 207 3.90 -25.37 33.08
C LEU A 207 2.85 -26.18 32.29
N LEU A 208 3.13 -27.46 32.01
CA LEU A 208 2.23 -28.40 31.32
C LEU A 208 2.19 -29.77 32.02
N MET A 209 2.04 -29.80 33.35
CA MET A 209 1.40 -30.95 34.00
C MET A 209 -0.11 -30.80 33.91
N LEU A 210 -0.68 -31.23 32.78
CA LEU A 210 -2.07 -31.64 32.74
C LEU A 210 -2.20 -33.00 33.45
N PRO A 211 -3.16 -33.16 34.38
CA PRO A 211 -3.36 -34.43 35.08
C PRO A 211 -3.73 -35.54 34.09
N GLN A 212 -3.01 -36.65 34.17
CA GLN A 212 -3.37 -37.89 33.47
C GLN A 212 -4.71 -38.38 34.02
N SER A 213 -5.68 -38.51 33.12
CA SER A 213 -6.95 -39.17 33.34
C SER A 213 -6.72 -40.64 33.74
N GLU A 214 -6.93 -40.97 35.01
CA GLU A 214 -7.05 -42.37 35.43
C GLU A 214 -8.44 -42.90 35.07
N THR A 215 -8.43 -44.07 34.43
CA THR A 215 -9.59 -44.86 34.00
C THR A 215 -10.38 -45.44 35.18
N PRO A 216 -11.69 -45.71 35.03
CA PRO A 216 -12.52 -46.25 36.10
C PRO A 216 -12.29 -47.76 36.28
N VAL A 217 -12.03 -48.19 37.52
CA VAL A 217 -12.02 -49.61 37.91
C VAL A 217 -13.21 -49.88 38.85
N GLU A 218 -14.06 -50.80 38.38
CA GLU A 218 -15.25 -51.39 38.98
C GLU A 218 -15.10 -51.82 40.46
N PRO A 219 -16.13 -51.62 41.31
CA PRO A 219 -16.12 -52.13 42.69
C PRO A 219 -16.51 -53.62 42.75
N ARG A 220 -15.60 -54.47 43.24
CA ARG A 220 -15.92 -55.80 43.79
C ARG A 220 -15.93 -55.70 45.31
N GLY A 221 -17.07 -56.06 45.92
CA GLY A 221 -17.31 -55.94 47.36
C GLY A 221 -16.74 -57.06 48.23
N ILE A 222 -17.31 -57.10 49.44
CA ILE A 222 -17.20 -58.08 50.54
C ILE A 222 -16.13 -57.74 51.60
N SER A 223 -16.56 -57.15 52.72
CA SER A 223 -16.94 -57.88 53.95
C SER A 223 -17.64 -56.93 54.93
#